data_AF-A0A8J7GBR3-F1
#
_entry.id   AF-A0A8J7GBR3-F1
#
_cell.length_a   1.000
_cell.length_b   1.000
_cell.length_c   1.000
_cell.angle_alpha   90.00
_cell.angle_beta   90.00
_cell.angle_gamma   90.00
#
_symmetry.space_group_name_H-M   'P 1'
#
loop_
_entity.id
_entity.type
_entity.pdbx_description
1 polymer ?
#
loop_
_entity_poly.entity_id
_entity_poly.type
_entity_poly.pdbx_seq_one_letter_code
_entity_poly.pdbx_strand_id
1 'polypeptide(L)'
;MRTTYKVLAILVAVSVALQGAWIAFGVFGLAHDTDDQPVLLDDSYKGNAGWMLHGIGGQIVVPLLAIALLVVAFFAHVPHGVRWAAIIVGLVALQVALGFLSFAWPGLGLLHGFNALVLFGMAIHARQAAGRPAAPLTGPMTVA
;
A
#
# COMPACT_ATOMS: atom_id res chain seq x y z
N MET A 1 0.44 -10.69 -19.27
CA MET A 1 0.24 -9.69 -18.19
C MET A 1 -0.11 -10.27 -16.82
N ARG A 2 -0.55 -11.53 -16.70
CA ARG A 2 -0.86 -12.15 -15.39
C ARG A 2 0.32 -12.19 -14.42
N THR A 3 1.52 -12.57 -14.88
CA THR A 3 2.72 -12.58 -14.03
C THR A 3 3.08 -11.17 -13.57
N THR A 4 3.07 -10.19 -14.49
CA THR A 4 3.29 -8.78 -14.17
C THR A 4 2.31 -8.27 -13.12
N TYR A 5 1.02 -8.60 -13.25
CA TYR A 5 0.00 -8.27 -12.24
C TYR A 5 0.36 -8.85 -10.86
N LYS A 6 0.76 -10.12 -10.79
CA LYS A 6 1.18 -10.76 -9.53
C LYS A 6 2.39 -10.07 -8.90
N VAL A 7 3.39 -9.73 -9.72
CA VAL A 7 4.61 -9.05 -9.26
C VAL A 7 4.26 -7.67 -8.73
N LEU A 8 3.51 -6.86 -9.48
CA LEU A 8 3.09 -5.53 -9.07
C LEU A 8 2.28 -5.57 -7.76
N ALA A 9 1.35 -6.52 -7.62
CA ALA A 9 0.60 -6.69 -6.38
C ALA A 9 1.50 -7.03 -5.18
N ILE A 10 2.53 -7.87 -5.35
CA ILE A 10 3.52 -8.11 -4.29
C ILE A 10 4.36 -6.86 -4.00
N LEU A 11 4.78 -6.13 -5.03
CA LEU A 11 5.57 -4.92 -4.86
C LEU A 11 4.78 -3.86 -4.07
N VAL A 12 3.48 -3.71 -4.30
CA VAL A 12 2.61 -2.86 -3.46
C VAL A 12 2.63 -3.34 -2.00
N ALA A 13 2.41 -4.63 -1.75
CA ALA A 13 2.40 -5.18 -0.39
C ALA A 13 3.74 -4.97 0.33
N VAL A 14 4.86 -5.30 -0.31
CA VAL A 14 6.21 -5.11 0.24
C VAL A 14 6.48 -3.63 0.52
N SER A 15 6.11 -2.74 -0.40
CA SER A 15 6.31 -1.29 -0.21
C SER A 15 5.52 -0.76 0.98
N VAL A 16 4.30 -1.24 1.21
CA VAL A 16 3.51 -0.88 2.40
C VAL A 16 4.13 -1.44 3.68
N ALA A 17 4.64 -2.67 3.67
CA ALA A 17 5.32 -3.25 4.82
C ALA A 17 6.62 -2.47 5.18
N LEU A 18 7.39 -2.07 4.15
CA LEU A 18 8.59 -1.25 4.33
C LEU A 18 8.28 0.11 4.94
N GLN A 19 7.13 0.72 4.61
CA GLN A 19 6.71 1.98 5.25
C GLN A 19 6.56 1.85 6.77
N GLY A 20 6.03 0.72 7.26
CA GLY A 20 5.96 0.45 8.70
C GLY A 20 7.34 0.32 9.34
N ALA A 21 8.26 -0.39 8.66
CA ALA A 21 9.64 -0.53 9.11
C ALA A 21 10.38 0.82 9.14
N TRP A 22 10.16 1.69 8.16
CA TRP A 22 10.77 3.02 8.12
C TRP A 22 10.25 3.95 9.22
N ILE A 23 8.97 3.85 9.58
CA ILE A 23 8.44 4.58 10.75
C ILE A 23 9.11 4.09 12.04
N ALA A 24 9.24 2.77 12.24
CA ALA A 24 9.95 2.25 13.40
C ALA A 24 11.41 2.74 13.43
N PHE A 25 12.12 2.65 12.30
CA PHE A 25 13.48 3.19 12.15
C PHE A 25 13.57 4.68 12.49
N GLY A 26 12.63 5.51 12.00
CA GLY A 26 12.61 6.94 12.28
C GLY A 26 12.26 7.28 13.73
N VAL A 27 11.37 6.52 14.36
CA VAL A 27 10.99 6.71 15.77
C VAL A 27 12.11 6.30 16.70
N PHE A 28 12.76 5.16 16.46
CA PHE A 28 13.92 4.73 17.26
C PHE A 28 15.13 5.64 17.05
N GLY A 29 15.35 6.14 15.84
CA GLY A 29 16.38 7.16 15.58
C GLY A 29 16.13 8.43 16.39
N LEU A 30 14.89 8.95 16.38
CA LEU A 30 14.51 10.11 17.19
C LEU A 30 14.70 9.86 18.70
N ALA A 31 14.31 8.68 19.19
CA ALA A 31 14.48 8.32 20.60
C ALA A 31 15.97 8.29 20.98
N HIS A 32 16.82 7.68 20.15
CA HIS A 32 18.26 7.66 20.36
C HIS A 32 18.88 9.07 20.39
N ASP A 33 18.52 9.92 19.43
CA ASP A 33 19.02 11.31 19.39
C ASP A 33 18.58 12.12 20.63
N THR A 34 17.45 11.75 21.23
CA THR A 34 16.87 12.38 22.43
C THR A 34 17.58 11.93 23.72
N ASP A 35 18.15 10.73 23.74
CA ASP A 35 18.92 10.24 24.90
C ASP A 35 20.19 11.07 25.13
N ASP A 36 20.80 11.57 24.05
CA ASP A 36 22.01 12.40 24.10
C ASP A 36 21.71 13.89 24.34
N GLN A 37 20.66 14.43 23.71
CA GLN A 37 20.21 15.82 23.92
C GLN A 37 18.72 16.01 23.60
N PRO A 38 18.05 17.02 24.18
CA PRO A 38 16.68 17.33 23.79
C PRO A 38 16.55 17.62 22.28
N VAL A 39 15.67 16.89 21.60
CA VAL A 39 15.30 17.17 20.21
C VAL A 39 14.00 17.97 20.18
N LEU A 40 14.05 19.18 19.64
CA LEU A 40 12.87 20.01 19.42
C LEU A 40 12.30 19.73 18.02
N LEU A 41 11.03 19.31 17.95
CA LEU A 41 10.31 19.08 16.69
C LEU A 41 9.63 20.37 16.21
N ASP A 42 10.44 21.37 15.86
CA ASP A 42 10.02 22.66 15.31
C ASP A 42 10.57 22.86 13.88
N ASP A 43 10.45 24.07 13.33
CA ASP A 43 10.90 24.39 11.96
C ASP A 43 12.42 24.22 11.75
N SER A 44 13.21 24.16 12.82
CA SER A 44 14.64 23.88 12.76
C SER A 44 14.92 22.39 12.53
N TYR A 45 13.99 21.50 12.88
CA TYR A 45 14.12 20.06 12.72
C TYR A 45 14.11 19.65 11.25
N LYS A 46 15.19 19.00 10.80
CA LYS A 46 15.39 18.64 9.40
C LYS A 46 14.77 17.30 9.00
N GLY A 47 14.03 16.66 9.90
CA GLY A 47 13.54 15.30 9.69
C GLY A 47 14.63 14.26 9.95
N ASN A 48 14.21 12.99 9.88
CA ASN A 48 15.13 11.85 9.86
C ASN A 48 14.84 10.97 8.64
N ALA A 49 15.79 10.09 8.33
CA ALA A 49 15.70 9.22 7.16
C ALA A 49 14.46 8.31 7.18
N GLY A 50 14.00 7.85 8.36
CA GLY A 50 12.81 7.01 8.47
C GLY A 50 11.53 7.74 8.05
N TRP A 51 11.33 8.97 8.50
CA TRP A 51 10.18 9.80 8.11
C TRP A 51 10.23 10.17 6.63
N MET A 52 11.43 10.52 6.12
CA MET A 52 11.64 10.82 4.71
C MET A 52 11.29 9.62 3.82
N LEU A 53 11.80 8.43 4.16
CA LEU A 53 11.54 7.20 3.41
C LEU A 53 10.06 6.82 3.45
N HIS A 54 9.42 6.93 4.62
CA HIS A 54 7.97 6.73 4.76
C HIS A 54 7.18 7.68 3.86
N GLY A 55 7.48 8.98 3.89
CA GLY A 55 6.82 9.99 3.05
C GLY A 55 6.96 9.72 1.56
N ILE A 56 8.20 9.54 1.07
CA ILE A 56 8.48 9.24 -0.34
C ILE A 56 7.81 7.93 -0.77
N GLY A 57 7.92 6.89 0.06
CA GLY A 57 7.31 5.59 -0.21
C GLY A 57 5.78 5.67 -0.34
N GLY A 58 5.14 6.37 0.58
CA GLY A 58 3.69 6.50 0.64
C GLY A 58 3.10 7.43 -0.43
N GLN A 59 3.82 8.50 -0.79
CA GLN A 59 3.30 9.53 -1.70
C GLN A 59 3.72 9.33 -3.16
N ILE A 60 4.79 8.57 -3.43
CA ILE A 60 5.32 8.39 -4.79
C ILE A 60 5.32 6.91 -5.16
N VAL A 61 6.05 6.07 -4.42
CA VAL A 61 6.32 4.69 -4.83
C VAL A 61 5.03 3.85 -4.84
N VAL A 62 4.27 3.84 -3.74
CA VAL A 62 3.03 3.06 -3.64
C VAL A 62 1.96 3.52 -4.63
N PRO A 63 1.67 4.83 -4.81
CA PRO A 63 0.75 5.31 -5.83
C PRO A 63 1.12 4.90 -7.25
N LEU A 64 2.38 5.04 -7.64
CA LEU A 64 2.84 4.65 -8.97
C LEU A 64 2.68 3.14 -9.21
N LEU A 65 3.02 2.31 -8.22
CA LEU A 65 2.83 0.86 -8.30
C LEU A 65 1.35 0.48 -8.39
N ALA A 66 0.47 1.14 -7.64
CA ALA A 66 -0.97 0.89 -7.67
C ALA A 66 -1.59 1.29 -9.02
N ILE A 67 -1.20 2.43 -9.59
CA ILE A 67 -1.62 2.86 -10.93
C ILE A 67 -1.11 1.88 -11.99
N ALA A 68 0.17 1.48 -11.93
CA ALA A 68 0.72 0.49 -12.83
C ALA A 68 -0.02 -0.86 -12.73
N LEU A 69 -0.35 -1.30 -11.51
CA LEU A 69 -1.15 -2.50 -11.28
C LEU A 69 -2.53 -2.38 -11.95
N LEU A 70 -3.21 -1.24 -11.82
CA LEU A 70 -4.50 -0.99 -12.45
C LEU A 70 -4.41 -1.03 -13.97
N VAL A 71 -3.42 -0.37 -14.57
CA VAL A 71 -3.18 -0.41 -16.02
C VAL A 71 -2.97 -1.85 -16.49
N VAL A 72 -2.09 -2.60 -15.81
CA VAL A 72 -1.80 -3.99 -16.15
C VAL A 72 -3.01 -4.90 -15.96
N ALA A 73 -3.90 -4.59 -15.01
CA ALA A 73 -5.09 -5.39 -14.71
C ALA A 73 -6.04 -5.54 -15.91
N PHE A 74 -6.17 -4.52 -16.76
CA PHE A 74 -7.00 -4.56 -17.97
C PHE A 74 -6.53 -5.63 -18.97
N PHE A 75 -5.23 -5.95 -18.96
CA PHE A 75 -4.62 -6.91 -19.89
C PHE A 75 -4.31 -8.26 -19.22
N ALA A 76 -4.43 -8.36 -17.89
CA ALA A 76 -4.00 -9.51 -17.12
C ALA A 76 -4.93 -10.73 -17.24
N HIS A 77 -6.18 -10.53 -17.70
CA HIS A 77 -7.22 -11.57 -17.78
C HIS A 77 -7.42 -12.31 -16.46
N VAL A 78 -7.17 -11.65 -15.34
CA VAL A 78 -7.41 -12.17 -13.99
C VAL A 78 -8.89 -11.97 -13.67
N PRO A 79 -9.62 -13.01 -13.22
CA PRO A 79 -11.01 -12.85 -12.79
C PRO A 79 -11.14 -11.74 -11.75
N HIS A 80 -11.97 -10.73 -12.04
CA HIS A 80 -12.12 -9.51 -11.24
C HIS A 80 -10.82 -8.72 -10.97
N GLY A 81 -9.76 -8.93 -11.75
CA GLY A 81 -8.45 -8.29 -11.54
C GLY A 81 -8.52 -6.76 -11.57
N VAL A 82 -9.27 -6.19 -12.50
CA VAL A 82 -9.48 -4.72 -12.58
C VAL A 82 -10.18 -4.20 -11.32
N ARG A 83 -11.19 -4.92 -10.81
CA ARG A 83 -11.90 -4.54 -9.58
C ARG A 83 -10.94 -4.50 -8.39
N TRP A 84 -10.11 -5.53 -8.21
CA TRP A 84 -9.14 -5.57 -7.11
C TRP A 84 -8.10 -4.45 -7.23
N ALA A 85 -7.57 -4.21 -8.43
CA ALA A 85 -6.62 -3.12 -8.65
C ALA A 85 -7.25 -1.74 -8.39
N ALA A 86 -8.51 -1.51 -8.78
CA ALA A 86 -9.22 -0.27 -8.51
C ALA A 86 -9.46 -0.06 -7.01
N ILE A 87 -9.80 -1.12 -6.25
CA ILE A 87 -9.91 -1.05 -4.79
C ILE A 87 -8.56 -0.65 -4.17
N ILE A 88 -7.44 -1.25 -4.62
CA ILE A 88 -6.10 -0.90 -4.16
C ILE A 88 -5.80 0.59 -4.42
N VAL A 89 -6.09 1.10 -5.62
CA VAL A 89 -5.93 2.54 -5.94
C VAL A 89 -6.77 3.42 -5.00
N GLY A 90 -8.04 3.06 -4.77
CA GLY A 90 -8.91 3.78 -3.84
C GLY A 90 -8.38 3.77 -2.41
N LEU A 91 -7.89 2.63 -1.93
CA LEU A 91 -7.26 2.50 -0.61
C LEU A 91 -5.98 3.32 -0.51
N VAL A 92 -5.17 3.43 -1.56
CA VAL A 92 -3.98 4.28 -1.61
C VAL A 92 -4.36 5.76 -1.55
N ALA A 93 -5.37 6.19 -2.32
CA ALA A 93 -5.86 7.56 -2.27
C ALA A 93 -6.37 7.93 -0.86
N LEU A 94 -7.13 7.03 -0.25
CA LEU A 94 -7.58 7.16 1.14
C LEU A 94 -6.40 7.20 2.12
N GLN A 95 -5.40 6.34 1.94
CA GLN A 95 -4.19 6.30 2.78
C GLN A 95 -3.46 7.65 2.80
N VAL A 96 -3.25 8.23 1.61
CA VAL A 96 -2.57 9.52 1.44
C VAL A 96 -3.39 10.64 2.08
N ALA A 97 -4.71 10.68 1.83
CA ALA A 97 -5.59 11.66 2.44
C ALA A 97 -5.56 11.59 3.98
N LEU A 98 -5.69 10.39 4.55
CA LEU A 98 -5.61 10.19 6.00
C LEU A 98 -4.24 10.64 6.53
N GLY A 99 -3.14 10.32 5.84
CA GLY A 99 -1.79 10.70 6.26
C GLY A 99 -1.61 12.22 6.36
N PHE A 100 -2.11 12.99 5.38
CA PHE A 100 -2.07 14.45 5.45
C PHE A 100 -3.01 15.02 6.51
N LEU A 101 -4.23 14.50 6.60
CA LEU A 101 -5.20 14.98 7.58
C LEU A 101 -4.78 14.69 9.02
N SER A 102 -3.94 13.67 9.26
CA SER A 102 -3.35 13.39 10.56
C SER A 102 -2.48 14.53 11.12
N PHE A 103 -1.90 15.39 10.28
CA PHE A 103 -1.16 16.57 10.75
C PHE A 103 -2.07 17.61 11.40
N ALA A 104 -3.33 17.69 10.94
CA ALA A 104 -4.33 18.54 11.58
C ALA A 104 -4.97 17.83 12.77
N TRP A 105 -5.39 16.56 12.59
CA TRP A 105 -6.16 15.78 13.55
C TRP A 105 -5.44 14.45 13.84
N PRO A 106 -4.58 14.40 14.88
CA PRO A 106 -3.71 13.25 15.14
C PRO A 106 -4.43 11.90 15.28
N GLY A 107 -5.67 11.89 15.78
CA GLY A 107 -6.48 10.67 15.89
C GLY A 107 -6.73 9.95 14.56
N LEU A 108 -6.71 10.66 13.43
CA LEU A 108 -6.80 10.06 12.09
C LEU A 108 -5.59 9.18 11.75
N GLY A 109 -4.47 9.34 12.47
CA GLY A 109 -3.29 8.48 12.34
C GLY A 109 -3.59 7.01 12.65
N LEU A 110 -4.56 6.73 13.52
CA LEU A 110 -5.02 5.36 13.78
C LEU A 110 -5.70 4.75 12.55
N LEU A 111 -6.56 5.54 11.88
CA LEU A 111 -7.22 5.12 10.65
C LEU A 111 -6.22 4.96 9.50
N HIS A 112 -5.22 5.85 9.43
CA HIS A 112 -4.11 5.72 8.48
C HIS A 112 -3.34 4.40 8.69
N GLY A 113 -2.93 4.11 9.92
CA GLY A 113 -2.24 2.85 10.24
C GLY A 113 -3.09 1.61 9.93
N PHE A 114 -4.39 1.64 10.27
CA PHE A 114 -5.30 0.55 9.97
C PHE A 114 -5.53 0.35 8.46
N ASN A 115 -5.73 1.44 7.71
CA ASN A 115 -5.91 1.37 6.26
C ASN A 115 -4.65 0.82 5.55
N ALA A 116 -3.45 1.06 6.10
CA ALA A 116 -2.22 0.44 5.59
C ALA A 116 -2.27 -1.09 5.68
N LEU A 117 -2.77 -1.64 6.79
CA LEU A 117 -2.93 -3.09 6.96
C LEU A 117 -3.97 -3.66 6.00
N VAL A 118 -5.08 -2.94 5.78
CA VAL A 118 -6.10 -3.31 4.80
C VAL A 118 -5.54 -3.31 3.38
N LEU A 119 -4.80 -2.26 3.01
CA LEU A 119 -4.13 -2.14 1.71
C LEU A 119 -3.12 -3.27 1.50
N PHE A 120 -2.28 -3.57 2.49
CA PHE A 120 -1.35 -4.71 2.47
C PHE A 120 -2.10 -6.02 2.22
N GLY A 121 -3.14 -6.30 3.00
CA GLY A 121 -3.95 -7.50 2.86
C GLY A 121 -4.62 -7.60 1.48
N MET A 122 -5.14 -6.48 0.96
CA MET A 122 -5.78 -6.43 -0.35
C MET A 122 -4.79 -6.66 -1.49
N ALA A 123 -3.56 -6.15 -1.37
CA ALA A 123 -2.50 -6.40 -2.33
C ALA A 123 -2.09 -7.89 -2.37
N ILE A 124 -1.98 -8.54 -1.20
CA ILE A 124 -1.77 -9.99 -1.12
C ILE A 124 -2.96 -10.75 -1.72
N HIS A 125 -4.19 -10.34 -1.42
CA HIS A 125 -5.40 -10.94 -1.97
C HIS A 125 -5.44 -10.85 -3.50
N ALA A 126 -5.14 -9.69 -4.07
CA ALA A 126 -5.05 -9.49 -5.51
C ALA A 126 -4.04 -10.46 -6.15
N ARG A 127 -2.85 -10.61 -5.56
CA ARG A 127 -1.85 -11.59 -6.03
C ARG A 127 -2.40 -13.03 -6.00
N GLN A 128 -3.09 -13.41 -4.93
CA GLN A 128 -3.65 -14.76 -4.79
C GLN A 128 -4.77 -15.02 -5.81
N ALA A 129 -5.64 -14.03 -6.05
CA ALA A 129 -6.72 -14.12 -7.04
C ALA A 129 -6.17 -14.40 -8.45
N ALA A 130 -5.00 -13.86 -8.80
CA ALA A 130 -4.34 -14.12 -10.07
C ALA A 130 -3.76 -15.54 -10.22
N GLY A 131 -3.60 -16.29 -9.13
CA GLY A 131 -3.11 -17.67 -9.13
C GLY A 131 -4.22 -18.73 -9.23
N ARG A 132 -5.49 -18.36 -9.09
CA ARG A 132 -6.61 -19.29 -9.17
C ARG A 132 -6.93 -19.61 -10.64
N PRO A 133 -7.09 -20.88 -11.02
CA PRO A 133 -7.65 -21.26 -12.32
C PRO A 133 -9.05 -20.65 -12.48
N ALA A 134 -9.42 -20.29 -13.71
CA ALA A 134 -10.82 -19.98 -13.99
C ALA A 134 -11.64 -21.24 -13.70
N ALA A 135 -12.74 -21.10 -12.95
CA ALA A 135 -13.65 -22.23 -12.74
C ALA A 135 -14.09 -22.76 -14.11
N PRO A 136 -14.05 -24.09 -14.35
CA PRO A 136 -14.57 -24.66 -15.58
C PRO A 136 -16.03 -24.24 -15.75
N LEU A 137 -16.41 -23.83 -16.96
CA LEU A 137 -17.81 -23.61 -17.30
C LEU A 137 -18.53 -24.97 -17.28
N THR A 138 -19.03 -25.39 -16.12
CA THR A 138 -19.95 -26.52 -16.03
C THR A 138 -21.33 -26.04 -16.48
N GLY A 139 -21.53 -25.92 -17.79
CA GLY A 139 -22.84 -25.74 -18.38
C GLY A 139 -23.50 -27.11 -18.60
N PRO A 140 -24.81 -27.28 -18.33
CA PRO A 140 -25.52 -28.48 -18.78
C PRO A 140 -25.67 -28.40 -20.30
N MET A 141 -24.99 -29.30 -21.01
CA MET A 141 -25.36 -29.64 -22.38
C MET A 141 -26.62 -30.51 -22.33
N THR A 142 -27.79 -29.90 -22.13
CA THR A 142 -29.07 -30.54 -22.47
C THR A 142 -29.57 -29.92 -23.77
N VAL A 143 -29.14 -30.55 -24.87
CA VAL A 143 -29.87 -30.48 -26.14
C VAL A 143 -31.00 -31.49 -26.03
N ALA A 144 -32.24 -31.02 -26.01
CA ALA A 144 -33.44 -31.81 -26.24
C ALA A 144 -34.33 -31.03 -27.19
#